data_AF-J3KCM9-F1
#
_entry.id   AF-J3KCM9-F1
#
_cell.length_a   1.000
_cell.length_b   1.000
_cell.length_c   1.000
_cell.angle_alpha   90.00
_cell.angle_beta   90.00
_cell.angle_gamma   90.00
#
_symmetry.space_group_name_H-M   'P 1'
#
loop_
_entity.id
_entity.type
_entity.pdbx_description
1 polymer ?
#
loop_
_entity_poly.entity_id
_entity_poly.type
_entity_poly.pdbx_seq_one_letter_code
_entity_poly.pdbx_strand_id
1 'polypeptide(L)'
;MLGSAATATAALAIAGLVILFTLSLIYLIRLKNASSRRGKSRHTVHLLVVLGSGGHTEEMLSMMRYARLDPWIYAQRTYLVSSGDSFSARKAAELEREISQTARSTFPSKEAKARASRSKARPDHSLLPAASSNVQTDYAIVTIPRARKVHQSFLTAPLSTLHCLWACFLVLQGKHLDQMTLNPAQSRSPAYPDVILTNGPGIAVCVVIAARMVRLFNWLFAIPPPPFEKLGKTRRGKERRYLRTIFIESWARVTTLSLSGKLILPIVDRFLVQWKPLEGYSSWNGKKTEYVGTLLC
;
A
#
# COMPACT_ATOMS: atom_id res chain seq x y z
N MET A 1 -20.30 -50.23 -19.81
CA MET A 1 -21.06 -49.51 -18.77
C MET A 1 -20.35 -49.45 -17.41
N LEU A 2 -19.43 -50.37 -17.06
CA LEU A 2 -18.71 -50.32 -15.77
C LEU A 2 -17.61 -49.24 -15.66
N GLY A 3 -16.97 -48.85 -16.77
CA GLY A 3 -15.84 -47.89 -16.76
C GLY A 3 -16.23 -46.44 -16.44
N SER A 4 -17.48 -46.02 -16.70
CA SER A 4 -17.97 -44.67 -16.40
C SER A 4 -18.31 -44.46 -14.93
N ALA A 5 -18.68 -45.52 -14.21
CA ALA A 5 -18.99 -45.43 -12.78
C ALA A 5 -17.71 -45.27 -11.94
N ALA A 6 -16.65 -46.02 -12.26
CA ALA A 6 -15.37 -45.95 -11.53
C ALA A 6 -14.64 -44.61 -11.73
N THR A 7 -14.78 -44.00 -12.91
CA THR A 7 -14.22 -42.67 -13.21
C THR A 7 -14.98 -41.57 -12.49
N ALA A 8 -16.30 -41.67 -12.37
CA ALA A 8 -17.13 -40.72 -11.61
C ALA A 8 -16.84 -40.78 -10.09
N THR A 9 -16.66 -41.96 -9.52
CA THR A 9 -16.34 -42.10 -8.07
C THR A 9 -14.94 -41.56 -7.75
N ALA A 10 -13.96 -41.80 -8.62
CA ALA A 10 -12.62 -41.24 -8.47
C ALA A 10 -12.62 -39.69 -8.53
N ALA A 11 -13.39 -39.10 -9.46
CA ALA A 11 -13.53 -37.65 -9.58
C ALA A 11 -14.15 -37.01 -8.33
N LEU A 12 -15.17 -37.63 -7.74
CA LEU A 12 -15.81 -37.16 -6.50
C LEU A 12 -14.87 -37.27 -5.30
N ALA A 13 -14.08 -38.33 -5.21
CA ALA A 13 -13.08 -38.50 -4.15
C ALA A 13 -11.97 -37.43 -4.23
N ILE A 14 -11.48 -37.14 -5.44
CA ILE A 14 -10.48 -36.08 -5.68
C ILE A 14 -11.06 -34.71 -5.32
N ALA A 15 -12.29 -34.41 -5.74
CA ALA A 15 -12.96 -33.16 -5.37
C ALA A 15 -13.11 -33.04 -3.85
N GLY A 16 -13.50 -34.11 -3.15
CA GLY A 16 -13.61 -34.16 -1.69
C GLY A 16 -12.27 -33.89 -0.99
N LEU A 17 -11.18 -34.50 -1.46
CA LEU A 17 -9.83 -34.26 -0.94
C LEU A 17 -9.36 -32.81 -1.15
N VAL A 18 -9.62 -32.23 -2.32
CA VAL A 18 -9.32 -30.82 -2.60
C VAL A 18 -10.10 -29.89 -1.68
N ILE A 19 -11.38 -30.19 -1.44
CA ILE A 19 -12.22 -29.44 -0.50
C ILE A 19 -11.69 -29.56 0.94
N LEU A 20 -11.36 -30.76 1.41
CA LEU A 20 -10.81 -30.97 2.76
C LEU A 20 -9.46 -30.28 2.95
N PHE A 21 -8.58 -30.36 1.95
CA PHE A 21 -7.28 -29.69 1.97
C PHE A 21 -7.41 -28.17 2.00
N THR A 22 -8.31 -27.62 1.17
CA THR A 22 -8.59 -26.17 1.17
C THR A 22 -9.20 -25.70 2.48
N LEU A 23 -10.15 -26.45 3.06
CA LEU A 23 -10.73 -26.14 4.38
C LEU A 23 -9.70 -26.24 5.51
N SER A 24 -8.83 -27.25 5.49
CA SER A 24 -7.73 -27.41 6.46
C SER A 24 -6.72 -26.26 6.37
N LEU A 25 -6.35 -25.86 5.15
CA LEU A 25 -5.47 -24.71 4.91
C LEU A 25 -6.11 -23.40 5.41
N ILE A 26 -7.41 -23.21 5.19
CA ILE A 26 -8.17 -22.06 5.68
C ILE A 26 -8.22 -22.06 7.21
N TYR A 27 -8.45 -23.21 7.84
CA TYR A 27 -8.44 -23.34 9.30
C TYR A 27 -7.07 -22.97 9.89
N LEU A 28 -5.97 -23.43 9.28
CA LEU A 28 -4.61 -23.05 9.70
C LEU A 28 -4.33 -21.55 9.54
N ILE A 29 -4.79 -20.93 8.44
CA ILE A 29 -4.69 -19.48 8.23
C ILE A 29 -5.53 -18.72 9.28
N ARG A 30 -6.71 -19.23 9.64
CA ARG A 30 -7.58 -18.64 10.67
C ARG A 30 -6.95 -18.69 12.06
N LEU A 31 -6.36 -19.82 12.44
CA LEU A 31 -5.64 -19.95 13.71
C LEU A 31 -4.48 -18.94 13.80
N LYS A 32 -3.73 -18.75 12.71
CA LYS A 32 -2.68 -17.72 12.63
C LYS A 32 -3.23 -16.29 12.72
N ASN A 33 -4.34 -15.98 12.04
CA ASN A 33 -4.93 -14.64 12.03
C ASN A 33 -5.65 -14.28 13.35
N ALA A 34 -6.17 -15.25 14.10
CA ALA A 34 -6.83 -15.02 15.39
C ALA A 34 -5.87 -14.49 16.47
N SER A 35 -4.56 -14.77 16.33
CA SER A 35 -3.50 -14.25 17.22
C SER A 35 -3.26 -12.74 17.06
N SER A 36 -3.66 -12.14 15.93
CA SER A 36 -3.48 -10.70 15.64
C SER A 36 -4.63 -9.82 16.15
N ARG A 37 -5.11 -10.06 17.38
CA ARG A 37 -6.04 -9.14 18.05
C ARG A 37 -5.24 -8.07 18.80
N ARG A 38 -4.72 -7.09 18.07
CA ARG A 38 -4.03 -5.93 18.67
C ARG A 38 -5.02 -4.81 18.99
N GLY A 39 -4.89 -4.26 20.21
CA GLY A 39 -5.73 -3.23 20.80
C GLY A 39 -5.76 -1.91 20.02
N LYS A 40 -6.75 -1.07 20.39
CA LYS A 40 -7.00 0.27 19.85
C LYS A 40 -5.80 1.20 20.06
N SER A 41 -4.83 1.18 19.15
CA SER A 41 -3.88 2.28 18.98
C SER A 41 -4.52 3.35 18.09
N ARG A 42 -4.21 4.63 18.34
CA ARG A 42 -4.59 5.76 17.46
C ARG A 42 -4.32 5.38 16.00
N HIS A 43 -5.32 5.54 15.14
CA HIS A 43 -5.30 5.05 13.76
C HIS A 43 -4.29 5.83 12.91
N THR A 44 -3.05 5.37 12.84
CA THR A 44 -2.09 5.75 11.80
C THR A 44 -2.40 4.97 10.52
N VAL A 45 -2.35 5.63 9.38
CA VAL A 45 -2.57 5.09 8.04
C VAL A 45 -1.21 4.82 7.40
N HIS A 46 -0.99 3.61 6.91
CA HIS A 46 0.19 3.28 6.12
C HIS A 46 -0.04 3.63 4.65
N LEU A 47 0.72 4.60 4.14
CA LEU A 47 0.67 5.07 2.76
C LEU A 47 1.82 4.46 1.95
N LEU A 48 1.49 3.73 0.88
CA LEU A 48 2.43 3.30 -0.14
C LEU A 48 2.35 4.24 -1.34
N VAL A 49 3.48 4.83 -1.73
CA VAL A 49 3.59 5.77 -2.84
C VAL A 49 4.47 5.15 -3.92
N VAL A 50 3.94 5.02 -5.13
CA VAL A 50 4.68 4.50 -6.28
C VAL A 50 5.31 5.65 -7.05
N LEU A 51 6.64 5.64 -7.16
CA LEU A 51 7.40 6.64 -7.88
C LEU A 51 7.78 6.11 -9.28
N GLY A 52 7.26 6.77 -10.32
CA GLY A 52 7.60 6.46 -11.71
C GLY A 52 8.86 7.20 -12.17
N SER A 53 9.67 6.62 -13.05
CA SER A 53 10.93 7.26 -13.47
C SER A 53 10.75 8.63 -14.13
N GLY A 54 11.61 9.60 -13.80
CA GLY A 54 11.64 10.93 -14.43
C GLY A 54 10.48 11.82 -14.00
N GLY A 55 9.78 12.43 -14.97
CA GLY A 55 8.71 13.41 -14.72
C GLY A 55 7.57 12.89 -13.84
N HIS A 56 7.26 11.59 -13.88
CA HIS A 56 6.23 11.01 -13.02
C HIS A 56 6.59 11.05 -11.52
N THR A 57 7.88 10.93 -11.16
CA THR A 57 8.30 11.09 -9.76
C THR A 57 8.08 12.51 -9.30
N GLU A 58 8.48 13.50 -10.09
CA GLU A 58 8.27 14.90 -9.73
C GLU A 58 6.78 15.25 -9.64
N GLU A 59 5.94 14.73 -10.53
CA GLU A 59 4.48 14.84 -10.41
C GLU A 59 4.00 14.28 -9.06
N MET A 60 4.40 13.05 -8.71
CA MET A 60 3.94 12.39 -7.49
C MET A 60 4.40 13.12 -6.22
N LEU A 61 5.67 13.50 -6.16
CA LEU A 61 6.22 14.19 -5.00
C LEU A 61 5.66 15.61 -4.86
N SER A 62 5.43 16.30 -5.97
CA SER A 62 4.75 17.61 -5.95
C SER A 62 3.33 17.49 -5.41
N MET A 63 2.56 16.50 -5.88
CA MET A 63 1.22 16.23 -5.33
C MET A 63 1.26 15.95 -3.82
N MET A 64 2.27 15.21 -3.35
CA MET A 64 2.43 14.98 -1.90
C MET A 64 2.72 16.25 -1.12
N ARG A 65 3.54 17.17 -1.67
CA ARG A 65 3.82 18.47 -1.04
C ARG A 65 2.55 19.32 -0.93
N TYR A 66 1.76 19.39 -1.99
CA TYR A 66 0.57 20.25 -2.06
C TYR A 66 -0.65 19.66 -1.35
N ALA A 67 -0.79 18.33 -1.31
CA ALA A 67 -1.90 17.68 -0.62
C ALA A 67 -1.91 17.94 0.90
N ARG A 68 -0.80 18.44 1.47
CA ARG A 68 -0.65 18.72 2.92
C ARG A 68 -1.16 17.58 3.79
N LEU A 69 -0.80 16.35 3.43
CA LEU A 69 -1.20 15.17 4.18
C LEU A 69 -0.68 15.30 5.62
N ASP A 70 -1.59 15.21 6.60
CA ASP A 70 -1.21 15.31 8.02
C ASP A 70 -0.18 14.21 8.34
N PRO A 71 1.06 14.58 8.72
CA PRO A 71 2.12 13.61 8.99
C PRO A 71 1.79 12.65 10.14
N TRP A 72 0.85 12.99 11.03
CA TRP A 72 0.42 12.15 12.14
C TRP A 72 -0.62 11.10 11.72
N ILE A 73 -1.47 11.44 10.74
CA ILE A 73 -2.42 10.50 10.16
C ILE A 73 -1.68 9.54 9.25
N TYR A 74 -0.82 10.04 8.36
CA TYR A 74 -0.06 9.24 7.40
C TYR A 74 1.37 8.96 7.91
N ALA A 75 1.51 8.61 9.19
CA ALA A 75 2.80 8.54 9.88
C ALA A 75 3.77 7.48 9.35
N GLN A 76 3.25 6.44 8.68
CA GLN A 76 4.05 5.40 8.06
C GLN A 76 3.96 5.54 6.53
N ARG A 77 5.11 5.73 5.88
CA ARG A 77 5.18 5.92 4.42
C ARG A 77 6.17 4.94 3.79
N THR A 78 5.79 4.37 2.67
CA THR A 78 6.68 3.52 1.88
C THR A 78 6.74 4.04 0.46
N TYR A 79 7.93 4.30 -0.05
CA TYR A 79 8.16 4.73 -1.41
C TYR A 79 8.66 3.56 -2.24
N LEU A 80 7.92 3.23 -3.29
CA LEU A 80 8.29 2.19 -4.23
C LEU A 80 9.04 2.83 -5.39
N VAL A 81 10.29 2.42 -5.59
CA VAL A 81 11.19 2.98 -6.61
C VAL A 81 11.64 1.86 -7.56
N SER A 82 11.88 2.23 -8.82
CA SER A 82 12.35 1.28 -9.82
C SER A 82 13.85 1.00 -9.71
N SER A 83 14.27 -0.22 -10.04
CA SER A 83 15.68 -0.61 -10.10
C SER A 83 16.45 0.29 -11.06
N GLY A 84 17.57 0.84 -10.59
CA GLY A 84 18.40 1.77 -11.35
C GLY A 84 17.86 3.21 -11.39
N ASP A 85 16.87 3.56 -10.55
CA ASP A 85 16.35 4.92 -10.40
C ASP A 85 16.76 5.54 -9.06
N SER A 86 18.05 5.81 -8.90
CA SER A 86 18.59 6.45 -7.69
C SER A 86 18.17 7.92 -7.54
N PHE A 87 17.69 8.53 -8.63
CA PHE A 87 17.17 9.90 -8.61
C PHE A 87 15.87 9.96 -7.81
N SER A 88 14.92 9.09 -8.14
CA SER A 88 13.63 9.05 -7.45
C SER A 88 13.75 8.68 -5.97
N ALA A 89 14.68 7.78 -5.62
CA ALA A 89 14.98 7.45 -4.22
C ALA A 89 15.53 8.66 -3.44
N ARG A 90 16.45 9.42 -4.04
CA ARG A 90 17.00 10.63 -3.41
C ARG A 90 15.94 11.70 -3.20
N LYS A 91 15.06 11.90 -4.18
CA LYS A 91 13.95 12.85 -4.10
C LYS A 91 12.90 12.47 -3.03
N ALA A 92 12.60 11.19 -2.87
CA ALA A 92 11.76 10.71 -1.78
C ALA A 92 12.38 11.02 -0.40
N ALA A 93 13.69 10.78 -0.24
CA ALA A 93 14.40 11.08 0.99
C ALA A 93 14.46 12.60 1.29
N GLU A 94 14.57 13.44 0.26
CA GLU A 94 14.50 14.90 0.38
C GLU A 94 13.12 15.35 0.89
N LEU A 95 12.04 14.85 0.29
CA LEU A 95 10.67 15.14 0.72
C LEU A 95 10.42 14.76 2.19
N GLU A 96 10.91 13.61 2.63
CA GLU A 96 10.77 13.18 4.03
C GLU A 96 11.51 14.08 5.03
N ARG A 97 12.64 14.67 4.62
CA ARG A 97 13.32 15.69 5.44
C ARG A 97 12.48 16.96 5.55
N GLU A 98 11.86 17.41 4.46
CA GLU A 98 10.95 18.56 4.45
C GLU A 98 9.73 18.33 5.36
N ILE A 99 9.10 17.16 5.27
CA ILE A 99 7.97 16.77 6.12
C ILE A 99 8.38 16.76 7.60
N SER A 100 9.55 16.17 7.91
CA SER A 100 10.08 16.10 9.27
C SER A 100 10.40 17.47 9.86
N GLN A 101 10.94 18.40 9.05
CA GLN A 101 11.21 19.77 9.46
C GLN A 101 9.91 20.56 9.70
N THR A 102 8.93 20.43 8.80
CA THR A 102 7.62 21.09 8.91
C THR A 102 6.85 20.60 10.14
N ALA A 103 6.93 19.30 10.45
CA ALA A 103 6.32 18.74 11.66
C ALA A 103 6.94 19.33 12.95
N ARG A 104 8.25 19.60 12.95
CA ARG A 104 8.96 20.22 14.09
C ARG A 104 8.64 21.72 14.23
N SER A 105 8.49 22.46 13.14
CA SER A 105 8.21 23.90 13.18
C SER A 105 6.76 24.22 13.57
N THR A 106 5.81 23.38 13.18
CA THR A 106 4.37 23.59 13.46
C THR A 106 4.02 23.37 14.94
N PHE A 107 4.84 22.59 15.66
CA PHE A 107 4.64 22.30 17.08
C PHE A 107 5.95 22.44 17.85
N PRO A 108 6.41 23.67 18.16
CA PRO A 108 7.38 23.84 19.23
C PRO A 108 6.73 23.26 20.49
N SER A 109 7.35 22.22 21.04
CA SER A 109 6.81 21.45 22.15
C SER A 109 6.21 22.38 23.20
N LYS A 110 4.97 22.08 23.65
CA LYS A 110 4.37 22.75 24.81
C LYS A 110 5.30 22.71 26.04
N GLU A 111 6.28 21.80 26.04
CA GLU A 111 7.37 21.70 26.99
C GLU A 111 8.38 22.86 26.94
N ALA A 112 8.61 23.53 25.80
CA ALA A 112 9.53 24.66 25.69
C ALA A 112 8.99 25.91 26.41
N LYS A 113 7.69 26.21 26.28
CA LYS A 113 7.04 27.30 27.02
C LYS A 113 6.83 26.95 28.51
N ALA A 114 6.55 25.69 28.84
CA ALA A 114 6.44 25.24 30.23
C ALA A 114 7.79 25.18 30.97
N ARG A 115 8.91 24.93 30.26
CA ARG A 115 10.28 25.01 30.81
C ARG A 115 10.74 26.44 31.05
N ALA A 116 10.38 27.38 30.17
CA ALA A 116 10.71 28.79 30.35
C ALA A 116 10.03 29.42 31.58
N SER A 117 8.84 28.93 31.99
CA SER A 117 8.19 29.35 33.23
C SER A 117 8.69 28.62 34.48
N ARG A 118 9.51 27.57 34.35
CA ARG A 118 9.97 26.71 35.46
C ARG A 118 11.46 26.84 35.79
N SER A 119 12.23 27.60 35.01
CA SER A 119 13.68 27.79 35.21
C SER A 119 14.06 28.81 36.30
N LYS A 120 13.12 29.25 37.15
CA LYS A 120 13.41 30.18 38.26
C LYS A 120 13.58 29.52 39.63
N ALA A 121 13.66 28.18 39.73
CA ALA A 121 13.87 27.52 41.02
C ALA A 121 14.84 26.32 40.94
N ARG A 122 16.05 26.55 41.45
CA ARG A 122 17.10 25.65 42.01
C ARG A 122 17.69 24.51 41.15
N PRO A 123 19.01 24.30 41.20
CA PRO A 123 19.67 23.14 40.60
C PRO A 123 19.71 22.00 41.62
N ASP A 124 19.31 20.79 41.22
CA ASP A 124 19.78 19.60 41.92
C ASP A 124 19.95 18.42 40.96
N HIS A 125 21.08 17.75 41.13
CA HIS A 125 21.55 16.59 40.37
C HIS A 125 20.64 15.38 40.63
N SER A 126 20.06 14.80 39.58
CA SER A 126 19.77 13.35 39.54
C SER A 126 19.44 12.88 38.12
N LEU A 127 19.99 11.72 37.81
CA LEU A 127 19.95 10.99 36.55
C LEU A 127 18.52 10.54 36.22
N LEU A 128 17.97 11.01 35.10
CA LEU A 128 16.86 10.36 34.40
C LEU A 128 17.11 10.45 32.88
N PRO A 129 16.84 9.40 32.10
CA PRO A 129 17.05 9.44 30.66
C PRO A 129 16.07 10.44 30.04
N ALA A 130 16.62 11.40 29.31
CA ALA A 130 15.86 12.31 28.48
C ALA A 130 15.10 11.49 27.42
N ALA A 131 13.85 11.11 27.71
CA ALA A 131 12.92 10.60 26.72
C ALA A 131 12.49 11.77 25.83
N SER A 132 13.38 12.17 24.92
CA SER A 132 13.04 12.93 23.74
C SER A 132 12.05 12.09 22.93
N SER A 133 10.76 12.43 23.00
CA SER A 133 9.80 11.94 22.02
C SER A 133 10.09 12.64 20.68
N ASN A 134 11.20 12.26 20.06
CA ASN A 134 11.52 12.59 18.68
C ASN A 134 10.39 12.01 17.85
N VAL A 135 9.55 12.88 17.31
CA VAL A 135 8.55 12.53 16.30
C VAL A 135 9.33 12.17 15.04
N GLN A 136 9.76 10.92 14.96
CA GLN A 136 10.41 10.36 13.79
C GLN A 136 9.31 9.64 13.01
N THR A 137 8.79 10.29 11.96
CA THR A 137 7.91 9.62 11.02
C THR A 137 8.68 8.51 10.34
N ASP A 138 8.15 7.30 10.36
CA ASP A 138 8.81 6.12 9.83
C ASP A 138 8.59 6.06 8.31
N TYR A 139 9.68 6.07 7.56
CA TYR A 139 9.63 5.94 6.11
C TYR A 139 10.57 4.84 5.63
N ALA A 140 10.12 4.12 4.60
CA ALA A 140 10.93 3.11 3.93
C ALA A 140 10.98 3.39 2.43
N ILE A 141 12.15 3.19 1.82
CA ILE A 141 12.32 3.21 0.37
C ILE A 141 12.59 1.78 -0.06
N VAL A 142 11.75 1.27 -0.97
CA VAL A 142 11.78 -0.11 -1.44
C VAL A 142 12.02 -0.12 -2.94
N THR A 143 13.06 -0.83 -3.36
CA THR A 143 13.45 -0.90 -4.77
C THR A 143 12.89 -2.17 -5.40
N ILE A 144 12.22 -2.04 -6.54
CA ILE A 144 11.68 -3.17 -7.30
C ILE A 144 12.19 -3.20 -8.74
N PRO A 145 12.27 -4.38 -9.37
CA PRO A 145 12.67 -4.49 -10.77
C PRO A 145 11.73 -3.69 -11.69
N ARG A 146 12.28 -3.09 -12.75
CA ARG A 146 11.51 -2.40 -13.80
C ARG A 146 10.52 -3.37 -14.47
N ALA A 147 9.28 -2.95 -14.71
CA ALA A 147 8.29 -3.75 -15.43
C ALA A 147 8.75 -4.07 -16.88
N ARG A 148 9.34 -3.08 -17.56
CA ARG A 148 9.98 -3.24 -18.88
C ARG A 148 11.28 -2.45 -18.91
N LYS A 149 12.37 -3.05 -19.38
CA LYS A 149 13.65 -2.37 -19.59
C LYS A 149 13.61 -1.57 -20.89
N VAL A 150 14.38 -0.48 -20.95
CA VAL A 150 14.55 0.30 -22.20
C VAL A 150 15.30 -0.59 -23.21
N HIS A 151 14.87 -0.59 -24.47
CA HIS A 151 15.38 -1.46 -25.55
C HIS A 151 15.04 -2.97 -25.42
N GLN A 152 14.17 -3.34 -24.49
CA GLN A 152 13.71 -4.72 -24.37
C GLN A 152 12.70 -5.07 -25.46
N SER A 153 12.90 -6.20 -26.14
CA SER A 153 11.96 -6.74 -27.11
C SER A 153 10.56 -6.95 -26.49
N PHE A 154 9.52 -6.68 -27.28
CA PHE A 154 8.12 -6.87 -26.84
C PHE A 154 7.81 -8.30 -26.38
N LEU A 155 8.55 -9.30 -26.86
CA LEU A 155 8.37 -10.71 -26.51
C LEU A 155 8.93 -11.08 -25.13
N THR A 156 9.98 -10.40 -24.64
CA THR A 156 10.56 -10.69 -23.32
C THR A 156 9.99 -9.76 -22.23
N ALA A 157 9.34 -8.66 -22.64
CA ALA A 157 8.66 -7.72 -21.74
C ALA A 157 7.61 -8.36 -20.81
N PRO A 158 6.84 -9.39 -21.21
CA PRO A 158 5.91 -10.08 -20.31
C PRO A 158 6.62 -10.73 -19.11
N LEU A 159 7.77 -11.39 -19.33
CA LEU A 159 8.51 -12.06 -18.25
C LEU A 159 9.05 -11.06 -17.22
N SER A 160 9.61 -9.93 -17.67
CA SER A 160 10.03 -8.87 -16.75
C SER A 160 8.85 -8.21 -16.03
N THR A 161 7.70 -8.10 -16.71
CA THR A 161 6.47 -7.56 -16.11
C THR A 161 5.93 -8.50 -15.03
N LEU A 162 5.95 -9.81 -15.26
CA LEU A 162 5.58 -10.82 -14.27
C LEU A 162 6.53 -10.84 -13.07
N HIS A 163 7.84 -10.70 -13.32
CA HIS A 163 8.83 -10.56 -12.25
C HIS A 163 8.58 -9.29 -11.41
N CYS A 164 8.24 -8.16 -12.06
CA CYS A 164 7.84 -6.93 -11.39
C CYS A 164 6.54 -7.10 -10.58
N LEU A 165 5.54 -7.78 -11.16
CA LEU A 165 4.28 -8.10 -10.48
C LEU A 165 4.52 -8.94 -9.22
N TRP A 166 5.37 -9.96 -9.30
CA TRP A 166 5.74 -10.79 -8.17
C TRP A 166 6.45 -9.99 -7.08
N ALA A 167 7.40 -9.14 -7.45
CA ALA A 167 8.05 -8.23 -6.49
C ALA A 167 7.02 -7.30 -5.81
N CYS A 168 6.07 -6.73 -6.56
CA CYS A 168 4.99 -5.93 -5.99
C CYS A 168 4.17 -6.72 -4.97
N PHE A 169 3.85 -7.99 -5.25
CA PHE A 169 3.14 -8.85 -4.32
C PHE A 169 3.91 -9.06 -3.00
N LEU A 170 5.23 -9.27 -3.08
CA LEU A 170 6.09 -9.38 -1.89
C LEU A 170 6.13 -8.09 -1.08
N VAL A 171 6.20 -6.92 -1.74
CA VAL A 171 6.17 -5.61 -1.08
C VAL A 171 4.86 -5.41 -0.33
N LEU A 172 3.73 -5.74 -0.94
CA LEU A 172 2.41 -5.61 -0.30
C LEU A 172 2.29 -6.52 0.92
N GLN A 173 2.93 -7.70 0.91
CA GLN A 173 2.95 -8.62 2.05
C GLN A 173 3.98 -8.24 3.13
N GLY A 174 4.78 -7.19 2.94
CA GLY A 174 5.88 -6.85 3.86
C GLY A 174 7.03 -7.86 3.83
N LYS A 175 7.13 -8.67 2.76
CA LYS A 175 8.12 -9.75 2.61
C LYS A 175 9.24 -9.40 1.62
N HIS A 176 9.32 -8.14 1.18
CA HIS A 176 10.36 -7.73 0.27
C HIS A 176 11.72 -7.64 0.98
N LEU A 177 12.80 -8.00 0.30
CA LEU A 177 14.15 -8.04 0.87
C LEU A 177 14.54 -6.70 1.52
N ASP A 178 14.33 -5.59 0.81
CA ASP A 178 14.60 -4.24 1.34
C ASP A 178 13.80 -3.92 2.61
N GLN A 179 12.56 -4.41 2.74
CA GLN A 179 11.74 -4.20 3.93
C GLN A 179 12.23 -5.06 5.11
N MET A 180 12.72 -6.27 4.84
CA MET A 180 13.28 -7.16 5.85
C MET A 180 14.61 -6.63 6.41
N THR A 181 15.46 -6.05 5.55
CA THR A 181 16.77 -5.51 5.93
C THR A 181 16.67 -4.22 6.74
N LEU A 182 15.70 -3.35 6.43
CA LEU A 182 15.58 -2.04 7.07
C LEU A 182 15.04 -2.10 8.51
N ASN A 183 14.40 -3.20 8.93
CA ASN A 183 13.68 -3.21 10.22
C ASN A 183 13.45 -4.62 10.83
N PRO A 184 14.50 -5.35 11.25
CA PRO A 184 14.37 -6.69 11.85
C PRO A 184 13.51 -6.71 13.14
N ALA A 185 13.49 -5.61 13.90
CA ALA A 185 12.68 -5.47 15.13
C ALA A 185 11.20 -5.12 14.88
N GLN A 186 10.85 -4.66 13.67
CA GLN A 186 9.48 -4.38 13.22
C GLN A 186 8.93 -5.48 12.30
N SER A 187 9.52 -6.69 12.32
CA SER A 187 8.95 -7.94 11.75
C SER A 187 7.67 -8.39 12.49
N ARG A 188 6.83 -7.45 12.90
CA ARG A 188 5.57 -7.62 13.63
C ARG A 188 4.43 -7.64 12.62
N SER A 189 4.21 -8.83 12.06
CA SER A 189 3.09 -9.21 11.20
C SER A 189 3.04 -8.48 9.84
N PRO A 190 2.60 -9.15 8.76
CA PRO A 190 2.42 -8.52 7.47
C PRO A 190 1.29 -7.48 7.57
N ALA A 191 1.64 -6.21 7.75
CA ALA A 191 0.71 -5.10 7.67
C ALA A 191 0.65 -4.67 6.20
N TYR A 192 -0.44 -5.01 5.52
CA TYR A 192 -0.73 -4.45 4.20
C TYR A 192 -0.82 -2.93 4.30
N PRO A 193 -0.32 -2.18 3.30
CA PRO A 193 -0.55 -0.75 3.26
C PRO A 193 -2.06 -0.46 3.18
N ASP A 194 -2.51 0.57 3.87
CA ASP A 194 -3.92 0.96 3.90
C ASP A 194 -4.32 1.60 2.58
N VAL A 195 -3.46 2.50 2.08
CA VAL A 195 -3.68 3.25 0.84
C VAL A 195 -2.45 3.15 -0.05
N ILE A 196 -2.68 2.92 -1.33
CA ILE A 196 -1.67 2.90 -2.39
C ILE A 196 -1.95 4.06 -3.32
N LEU A 197 -1.01 5.00 -3.39
CA LEU A 197 -1.04 6.13 -4.30
C LEU A 197 -0.06 5.89 -5.45
N THR A 198 -0.54 5.99 -6.68
CA THR A 198 0.29 5.71 -7.86
C THR A 198 -0.09 6.58 -9.04
N ASN A 199 0.90 6.99 -9.82
CA ASN A 199 0.74 7.58 -11.15
C ASN A 199 1.59 6.79 -12.15
N GLY A 200 1.46 7.13 -13.42
CA GLY A 200 2.50 6.79 -14.40
C GLY A 200 2.70 5.27 -14.63
N PRO A 201 3.88 4.83 -15.11
CA PRO A 201 4.05 3.71 -16.05
C PRO A 201 3.87 2.30 -15.46
N GLY A 202 4.23 1.25 -16.20
CA GLY A 202 3.86 -0.16 -15.95
C GLY A 202 3.98 -0.71 -14.52
N ILE A 203 4.82 -0.15 -13.65
CA ILE A 203 4.87 -0.50 -12.23
C ILE A 203 3.54 -0.20 -11.53
N ALA A 204 2.90 0.94 -11.83
CA ALA A 204 1.57 1.30 -11.32
C ALA A 204 0.54 0.21 -11.62
N VAL A 205 0.58 -0.31 -12.86
CA VAL A 205 -0.28 -1.41 -13.30
C VAL A 205 0.00 -2.66 -12.48
N CYS A 206 1.27 -3.05 -12.34
CA CYS A 206 1.67 -4.21 -11.54
C CYS A 206 1.19 -4.12 -10.09
N VAL A 207 1.40 -2.98 -9.43
CA VAL A 207 0.99 -2.78 -8.03
C VAL A 207 -0.53 -2.84 -7.87
N VAL A 208 -1.29 -2.18 -8.76
CA VAL A 208 -2.77 -2.19 -8.71
C VAL A 208 -3.32 -3.60 -8.93
N ILE A 209 -2.77 -4.35 -9.90
CA ILE A 209 -3.15 -5.75 -10.13
C ILE A 209 -2.79 -6.59 -8.90
N ALA A 210 -1.58 -6.48 -8.36
CA ALA A 210 -1.16 -7.22 -7.17
C ALA A 210 -2.08 -6.94 -5.97
N ALA A 211 -2.42 -5.67 -5.73
CA ALA A 211 -3.34 -5.27 -4.67
C ALA A 211 -4.74 -5.90 -4.86
N ARG A 212 -5.25 -5.90 -6.09
CA ARG A 212 -6.54 -6.53 -6.40
C ARG A 212 -6.48 -8.05 -6.22
N MET A 213 -5.40 -8.70 -6.64
CA MET A 213 -5.19 -10.14 -6.46
C MET A 213 -5.13 -10.52 -4.98
N VAL A 214 -4.41 -9.77 -4.15
CA VAL A 214 -4.38 -9.99 -2.70
C VAL A 214 -5.79 -9.86 -2.10
N ARG A 215 -6.55 -8.82 -2.49
CA ARG A 215 -7.93 -8.65 -2.03
C ARG A 215 -8.84 -9.79 -2.47
N LEU A 216 -8.70 -10.26 -3.71
CA LEU A 216 -9.47 -11.38 -4.25
C LEU A 216 -9.11 -12.69 -3.54
N PHE A 217 -7.82 -12.95 -3.32
CA PHE A 217 -7.35 -14.11 -2.56
C PHE A 217 -7.91 -14.08 -1.14
N ASN A 218 -7.74 -12.97 -0.42
CA ASN A 218 -8.26 -12.84 0.94
C ASN A 218 -9.78 -13.03 1.00
N TRP A 219 -10.52 -12.57 0.00
CA TRP A 219 -11.97 -12.78 -0.11
C TRP A 219 -12.32 -14.25 -0.42
N LEU A 220 -11.63 -14.89 -1.36
CA LEU A 220 -11.87 -16.29 -1.74
C LEU A 220 -11.60 -17.26 -0.58
N PHE A 221 -10.60 -16.97 0.24
CA PHE A 221 -10.26 -17.76 1.44
C PHE A 221 -10.98 -17.26 2.71
N ALA A 222 -11.81 -16.21 2.64
CA ALA A 222 -12.64 -15.73 3.73
C ALA A 222 -14.00 -16.45 3.78
N ILE A 223 -14.00 -17.75 4.10
CA ILE A 223 -15.26 -18.50 4.33
C ILE A 223 -15.96 -17.99 5.61
N PRO A 224 -17.27 -17.65 5.59
CA PRO A 224 -17.99 -17.32 6.82
C PRO A 224 -17.93 -18.50 7.81
N PRO A 225 -17.89 -18.28 9.14
CA PRO A 225 -17.88 -19.39 10.10
C PRO A 225 -19.09 -20.32 9.85
N PRO A 226 -18.95 -21.64 10.09
CA PRO A 226 -20.05 -22.58 9.92
C PRO A 226 -21.28 -22.16 10.76
N PRO A 227 -22.51 -22.46 10.29
CA PRO A 227 -23.75 -21.96 10.90
C PRO A 227 -24.00 -22.40 12.35
N PHE A 228 -23.18 -23.32 12.88
CA PHE A 228 -23.35 -23.88 14.23
C PHE A 228 -22.58 -23.12 15.32
N GLU A 229 -21.74 -22.15 14.96
CA GLU A 229 -21.06 -21.31 15.95
C GLU A 229 -21.94 -20.10 16.28
N LYS A 230 -22.68 -20.17 17.40
CA LYS A 230 -23.42 -19.02 17.98
C LYS A 230 -22.43 -17.92 18.35
N LEU A 231 -22.07 -17.10 17.36
CA LEU A 231 -21.14 -16.00 17.50
C LEU A 231 -21.87 -14.85 18.21
N GLY A 232 -21.69 -14.77 19.53
CA GLY A 232 -22.14 -13.63 20.33
C GLY A 232 -21.66 -12.35 19.66
N LYS A 233 -22.61 -11.54 19.14
CA LYS A 233 -22.47 -10.18 18.61
C LYS A 233 -21.02 -9.75 18.43
N THR A 234 -20.29 -10.34 17.48
CA THR A 234 -19.07 -9.71 16.96
C THR A 234 -19.57 -8.45 16.28
N ARG A 235 -19.52 -7.32 17.02
CA ARG A 235 -19.59 -5.98 16.44
C ARG A 235 -18.77 -6.06 15.18
N ARG A 236 -19.45 -5.95 14.03
CA ARG A 236 -18.87 -5.89 12.68
C ARG A 236 -17.91 -4.71 12.71
N GLY A 237 -16.70 -4.97 13.20
CA GLY A 237 -15.71 -3.97 13.49
C GLY A 237 -15.36 -3.38 12.14
N LYS A 238 -15.71 -2.09 11.97
CA LYS A 238 -15.32 -1.19 10.89
C LYS A 238 -14.22 -1.84 10.03
N GLU A 239 -14.62 -2.47 8.91
CA GLU A 239 -13.71 -3.22 8.05
C GLU A 239 -12.43 -2.41 7.84
N ARG A 240 -11.28 -2.95 8.26
CA ARG A 240 -10.00 -2.34 7.92
C ARG A 240 -9.89 -2.39 6.41
N ARG A 241 -10.03 -1.23 5.75
CA ARG A 241 -9.92 -1.10 4.30
C ARG A 241 -8.43 -1.00 3.96
N TYR A 242 -7.78 -2.15 3.89
CA TYR A 242 -6.39 -2.26 3.44
C TYR A 242 -6.34 -2.33 1.90
N LEU A 243 -5.20 -1.94 1.33
CA LEU A 243 -4.90 -1.98 -0.11
C LEU A 243 -5.88 -1.17 -0.98
N ARG A 244 -6.36 -0.03 -0.48
CA ARG A 244 -7.15 0.89 -1.30
C ARG A 244 -6.25 1.58 -2.30
N THR A 245 -6.54 1.41 -3.59
CA THR A 245 -5.73 1.93 -4.69
C THR A 245 -6.30 3.25 -5.21
N ILE A 246 -5.46 4.27 -5.28
CA ILE A 246 -5.76 5.56 -5.88
C ILE A 246 -4.77 5.77 -7.02
N PHE A 247 -5.28 5.78 -8.25
CA PHE A 247 -4.50 6.14 -9.42
C PHE A 247 -4.75 7.59 -9.78
N ILE A 248 -3.68 8.34 -10.00
CA ILE A 248 -3.74 9.71 -10.49
C ILE A 248 -3.14 9.72 -11.90
N GLU A 249 -3.93 10.14 -12.87
CA GLU A 249 -3.46 10.31 -14.24
C GLU A 249 -2.44 11.46 -14.32
N SER A 250 -1.43 11.27 -15.18
CA SER A 250 -0.34 12.24 -15.35
C SER A 250 -0.86 13.59 -15.83
N TRP A 251 -0.21 14.66 -15.37
CA TRP A 251 -0.58 16.02 -15.76
C TRP A 251 -0.39 16.25 -17.26
N ALA A 252 0.54 15.53 -17.90
CA ALA A 252 0.74 15.58 -19.35
C ALA A 252 -0.45 15.03 -20.18
N ARG A 253 -1.42 14.37 -19.55
CA ARG A 253 -2.60 13.80 -20.23
C ARG A 253 -3.79 14.74 -20.11
N VAL A 254 -3.99 15.56 -21.14
CA VAL A 254 -5.04 16.59 -21.18
C VAL A 254 -6.36 16.07 -21.76
N THR A 255 -6.29 15.34 -22.88
CA THR A 255 -7.47 14.95 -23.69
C THR A 255 -7.72 13.45 -23.70
N THR A 256 -6.69 12.64 -23.47
CA THR A 256 -6.78 11.17 -23.51
C THR A 256 -6.09 10.53 -22.32
N LEU A 257 -6.65 9.43 -21.82
CA LEU A 257 -6.03 8.62 -20.77
C LEU A 257 -4.77 7.94 -21.28
N SER A 258 -3.80 7.76 -20.38
CA SER A 258 -2.61 6.96 -20.66
C SER A 258 -2.98 5.49 -20.90
N LEU A 259 -2.10 4.74 -21.58
CA LEU A 259 -2.32 3.30 -21.76
C LEU A 259 -2.43 2.56 -20.41
N SER A 260 -1.57 2.91 -19.45
CA SER A 260 -1.65 2.41 -18.07
C SER A 260 -2.99 2.76 -17.43
N GLY A 261 -3.44 4.00 -17.58
CA GLY A 261 -4.71 4.50 -17.07
C GLY A 261 -5.90 3.72 -17.63
N LYS A 262 -5.97 3.55 -18.96
CA LYS A 262 -7.03 2.76 -19.62
C LYS A 262 -7.08 1.32 -19.09
N LEU A 263 -5.92 0.70 -18.86
CA LEU A 263 -5.81 -0.68 -18.40
C LEU A 263 -6.28 -0.87 -16.96
N ILE A 264 -5.95 0.06 -16.05
CA ILE A 264 -6.27 -0.07 -14.62
C ILE A 264 -7.60 0.57 -14.22
N LEU A 265 -8.19 1.44 -15.04
CA LEU A 265 -9.48 2.07 -14.78
C LEU A 265 -10.58 1.08 -14.28
N PRO A 266 -10.76 -0.13 -14.86
CA PRO A 266 -11.73 -1.07 -14.32
C PRO A 266 -11.34 -1.64 -12.95
N ILE A 267 -10.04 -1.65 -12.61
CA ILE A 267 -9.49 -2.39 -11.48
C ILE A 267 -9.31 -1.50 -10.25
N VAL A 268 -8.83 -0.26 -10.43
CA VAL A 268 -8.49 0.69 -9.37
C VAL A 268 -9.70 1.12 -8.53
N ASP A 269 -9.53 1.42 -7.25
CA ASP A 269 -10.64 1.86 -6.41
C ASP A 269 -11.07 3.31 -6.69
N ARG A 270 -10.11 4.21 -6.91
CA ARG A 270 -10.36 5.59 -7.36
C ARG A 270 -9.41 5.97 -8.49
N PHE A 271 -9.96 6.62 -9.50
CA PHE A 271 -9.21 7.11 -10.65
C PHE A 271 -9.38 8.62 -10.74
N LEU A 272 -8.31 9.35 -10.44
CA LEU A 272 -8.33 10.81 -10.39
C LEU A 272 -7.71 11.38 -11.66
N VAL A 273 -8.34 12.41 -12.22
CA VAL A 273 -7.85 13.14 -13.40
C VAL A 273 -7.72 14.62 -13.11
N GLN A 274 -6.70 15.23 -13.68
CA GLN A 274 -6.36 16.64 -13.44
C GLN A 274 -6.95 17.60 -14.46
N TRP A 275 -7.60 17.07 -15.50
CA TRP A 275 -8.18 17.84 -16.60
C TRP A 275 -9.65 17.53 -16.78
N LYS A 276 -10.47 18.57 -16.89
CA LYS A 276 -11.93 18.45 -17.02
C LYS A 276 -12.38 17.62 -18.23
N PRO A 277 -11.73 17.68 -19.43
CA PRO A 277 -12.09 16.81 -20.54
C PRO A 277 -11.99 15.30 -20.27
N LEU A 278 -11.22 14.90 -19.25
CA LEU A 278 -11.09 13.50 -18.85
C LEU A 278 -12.13 13.07 -17.82
N GLU A 279 -12.96 13.98 -17.31
CA GLU A 279 -14.01 13.68 -16.34
C GLU A 279 -15.07 12.74 -16.92
N GLY A 280 -15.52 11.76 -16.13
CA GLY A 280 -16.60 10.86 -16.54
C GLY A 280 -16.22 9.81 -17.58
N TYR A 281 -14.95 9.74 -18.00
CA TYR A 281 -14.45 8.66 -18.83
C TYR A 281 -14.74 7.32 -18.14
N SER A 282 -15.51 6.46 -18.82
CA SER A 282 -16.06 5.24 -18.23
C SER A 282 -15.34 4.01 -18.75
N SER A 283 -15.07 3.05 -17.87
CA SER A 283 -14.64 1.71 -18.27
C SER A 283 -15.84 0.81 -18.56
N TRP A 284 -15.57 -0.35 -19.16
CA TRP A 284 -16.57 -1.37 -19.49
C TRP A 284 -17.36 -1.87 -18.27
N ASN A 285 -16.82 -1.73 -17.05
CA ASN A 285 -17.48 -2.11 -15.80
C ASN A 285 -18.16 -0.94 -15.06
N GLY A 286 -18.39 0.19 -15.74
CA GLY A 286 -19.11 1.34 -15.19
C GLY A 286 -18.31 2.24 -14.24
N LYS A 287 -17.04 1.94 -13.95
CA LYS A 287 -16.16 2.86 -13.20
C LYS A 287 -15.84 4.09 -14.03
N LYS A 288 -15.85 5.25 -13.37
CA LYS A 288 -15.63 6.55 -13.99
C LYS A 288 -14.42 7.25 -13.38
N THR A 289 -13.83 8.14 -14.16
CA THR A 289 -12.79 9.06 -13.71
C THR A 289 -13.40 10.23 -12.94
N GLU A 290 -12.71 10.64 -11.87
CA GLU A 290 -13.09 11.75 -11.00
C GLU A 290 -12.16 12.95 -11.26
N TYR A 291 -12.71 14.08 -11.69
CA TYR A 291 -11.93 15.31 -11.85
C TYR A 291 -11.64 15.94 -10.49
N VAL A 292 -10.37 16.26 -10.25
CA VAL A 292 -9.89 16.82 -8.97
C VAL A 292 -9.15 18.15 -9.12
N GLY A 293 -9.09 18.69 -10.34
CA GLY A 293 -8.33 19.90 -10.63
C GLY A 293 -6.81 19.66 -10.71
N THR A 294 -6.06 20.75 -10.83
CA THR A 294 -4.60 20.71 -10.92
C THR A 294 -4.01 20.42 -9.55
N LEU A 295 -3.30 19.30 -9.42
CA LEU A 295 -2.69 18.87 -8.14
C LEU A 295 -1.22 19.30 -7.99
N LEU A 296 -0.68 19.99 -9.01
CA LEU A 296 0.72 20.41 -9.10
C LEU A 296 0.93 21.91 -8.86
N CYS A 297 -0.13 22.67 -8.61
CA CYS A 297 -0.13 24.14 -8.59
C CYS A 297 -0.95 24.68 -7.41
#